data_AF-A0A0S6X458-F1
#
_entry.id   AF-A0A0S6X458-F1
#
_cell.length_a   1.000
_cell.length_b   1.000
_cell.length_c   1.000
_cell.angle_alpha   90.00
_cell.angle_beta   90.00
_cell.angle_gamma   90.00
#
_symmetry.space_group_name_H-M   'P 1'
#
loop_
_entity.id
_entity.type
_entity.pdbx_description
1 polymer ?
#
loop_
_entity_poly.entity_id
_entity_poly.type
_entity_poly.pdbx_seq_one_letter_code
_entity_poly.pdbx_strand_id
1 'polypeptide(L)' 'MKIRNSLKSLKGRHRDNRVIRRRGRTYVINKTQPRFKARQADLIRLSPRPVGGGETYGGRSVH' A
#
# COMPACT_ATOMS: atom_id res chain seq x y z
N MET A 1 -2.83 -14.29 -0.91
CA MET A 1 -2.39 -12.90 -1.24
C MET A 1 -2.86 -12.59 -2.65
N LYS A 2 -3.57 -11.48 -2.90
CA LYS A 2 -4.07 -11.10 -4.24
C LYS A 2 -3.17 -10.03 -4.87
N ILE A 3 -2.95 -10.06 -6.19
CA ILE A 3 -2.20 -9.01 -6.91
C ILE A 3 -3.22 -8.14 -7.65
N ARG A 4 -3.14 -6.81 -7.49
CA ARG A 4 -4.04 -5.85 -8.14
C ARG A 4 -3.28 -4.60 -8.53
N ASN A 5 -3.67 -3.95 -9.62
CA ASN A 5 -3.06 -2.69 -10.07
C ASN A 5 -3.37 -1.52 -9.12
N SER A 6 -4.56 -1.53 -8.51
CA SER A 6 -5.00 -0.52 -7.55
C SER A 6 -5.40 -1.13 -6.21
N LEU A 7 -4.96 -0.48 -5.14
CA LEU A 7 -5.28 -0.84 -3.75
C LEU A 7 -6.39 0.05 -3.14
N LYS A 8 -6.86 1.08 -3.87
CA LYS A 8 -7.83 2.07 -3.37
C LYS A 8 -9.14 1.42 -2.94
N SER A 9 -9.65 0.50 -3.75
CA SER A 9 -10.89 -0.25 -3.50
C SER A 9 -10.76 -1.34 -2.45
N LEU A 10 -9.53 -1.70 -2.05
CA LEU A 10 -9.29 -2.69 -0.99
C LEU A 10 -9.16 -2.03 0.39
N LYS A 11 -8.61 -0.80 0.45
CA LYS A 11 -8.44 -0.06 1.70
C LYS A 11 -9.77 0.15 2.45
N GLY A 12 -10.86 0.45 1.74
CA GLY A 12 -12.17 0.74 2.35
C GLY A 12 -13.02 -0.49 2.71
N ARG A 13 -12.59 -1.72 2.38
CA ARG A 13 -13.42 -2.93 2.61
C ARG A 13 -13.45 -3.40 4.05
N HIS A 14 -12.46 -3.03 4.86
CA HIS A 14 -12.32 -3.50 6.22
C HIS A 14 -11.50 -2.52 7.05
N ARG A 15 -11.88 -2.29 8.31
CA ARG A 15 -11.22 -1.35 9.23
C ARG A 15 -9.75 -1.71 9.48
N ASP A 16 -9.46 -3.01 9.63
CA ASP A 16 -8.11 -3.51 9.90
C ASP A 16 -7.19 -3.58 8.67
N ASN A 17 -7.64 -3.12 7.50
CA ASN A 17 -6.79 -3.10 6.31
C ASN A 17 -5.76 -1.97 6.45
N ARG A 18 -4.49 -2.33 6.59
CA ARG A 18 -3.38 -1.37 6.66
C ARG A 18 -2.57 -1.40 5.37
N VAL A 19 -2.29 -0.22 4.84
CA VAL A 19 -1.40 -0.05 3.68
C VAL A 19 0.02 0.13 4.20
N ILE A 20 0.94 -0.70 3.73
CA ILE A 20 2.36 -0.68 4.09
C ILE A 20 3.20 -0.63 2.81
N ARG A 21 4.39 -0.04 2.88
CA ARG A 21 5.39 -0.10 1.81
C ARG A 21 6.58 -0.91 2.30
N ARG A 22 6.97 -1.95 1.55
CA ARG A 22 8.12 -2.81 1.88
C ARG A 22 8.79 -3.24 0.57
N ARG A 23 10.13 -3.26 0.53
CA ARG A 23 10.92 -3.67 -0.64
C ARG A 23 10.49 -2.95 -1.94
N GLY A 24 10.24 -1.64 -1.86
CA GLY A 24 9.81 -0.82 -3.00
C GLY A 24 8.35 -1.01 -3.45
N ARG A 25 7.58 -1.89 -2.81
CA ARG A 25 6.20 -2.22 -3.22
C ARG A 25 5.20 -1.90 -2.13
N THR A 26 3.99 -1.53 -2.54
CA THR A 26 2.86 -1.28 -1.64
C THR A 26 2.06 -2.55 -1.42
N TYR A 27 1.70 -2.84 -0.17
CA TYR A 27 0.86 -3.97 0.22
C TYR A 27 -0.29 -3.50 1.10
N VAL A 28 -1.43 -4.15 0.98
CA VAL A 28 -2.50 -4.14 1.98
C VAL A 28 -2.31 -5.38 2.85
N ILE A 29 -2.12 -5.17 4.15
CA ILE A 29 -2.09 -6.23 5.15
C ILE A 29 -3.36 -6.20 5.97
N ASN A 30 -3.84 -7.39 6.30
CA ASN A 30 -4.89 -7.59 7.29
C ASN A 30 -4.50 -8.83 8.10
N LYS A 31 -4.38 -8.67 9.42
CA LYS A 31 -4.00 -9.75 10.35
C LYS A 31 -5.21 -10.59 10.77
N THR A 32 -6.40 -9.99 10.81
CA THR A 32 -7.68 -10.61 11.18
C THR A 32 -8.25 -11.47 10.05
N GLN A 33 -8.22 -10.96 8.81
CA GLN A 33 -8.81 -11.59 7.62
C GLN A 33 -7.78 -11.64 6.47
N PRO A 34 -6.98 -12.71 6.36
CA PRO A 34 -5.89 -12.80 5.39
C PRO A 34 -6.36 -12.82 3.93
N ARG A 35 -7.65 -13.09 3.67
CA ARG A 35 -8.28 -13.03 2.34
C ARG A 35 -8.21 -11.65 1.68
N PHE A 36 -8.09 -10.58 2.49
CA PHE A 36 -7.97 -9.20 2.01
C PHE A 36 -6.53 -8.74 1.80
N LYS A 37 -5.52 -9.59 2.08
CA LYS A 37 -4.13 -9.27 1.80
C LYS A 37 -3.91 -9.10 0.30
N ALA A 38 -3.37 -7.95 -0.10
CA ALA A 38 -3.11 -7.65 -1.49
C ALA A 38 -1.75 -6.97 -1.70
N ARG A 39 -1.17 -7.16 -2.88
CA ARG A 39 0.05 -6.50 -3.35
C ARG A 39 -0.29 -5.63 -4.56
N GLN A 40 0.26 -4.42 -4.61
CA GLN A 40 0.22 -3.59 -5.80
C GLN A 40 1.03 -4.26 -6.92
N ALA A 41 0.41 -4.45 -8.08
CA ALA A 41 1.12 -4.91 -9.25
C ALA A 41 2.11 -3.82 -9.69
N ASP A 42 3.38 -4.21 -9.84
CA ASP A 42 4.38 -3.40 -10.53
C ASP A 42 4.14 -3.60 -12.02
N LEU A 43 3.71 -2.55 -12.72
CA LEU A 43 4.07 -2.42 -14.12
C LEU A 43 5.53 -2.00 -14.09
N ILE A 44 6.44 -2.78 -14.65
CA ILE A 44 7.89 -2.54 -14.65
C ILE A 44 8.15 -1.07 -15.03
N ARG A 45 8.35 -0.21 -14.02
CA ARG A 45 9.05 1.05 -14.15
C ARG A 45 10.39 0.80 -13.51
N LEU A 46 11.39 0.57 -14.38
CA LEU A 46 12.79 0.54 -13.99
C LEU A 46 13.09 1.77 -13.13
N SER A 47 13.66 1.50 -11.94
CA SER A 47 14.25 2.42 -10.94
C SER A 47 13.45 2.64 -9.63
N PRO A 48 13.58 1.75 -8.63
CA PRO A 48 13.24 2.09 -7.25
C PRO A 48 14.42 2.80 -6.58
N ARG A 49 14.31 4.10 -6.27
CA ARG A 49 15.18 4.75 -5.27
C ARG A 49 14.36 5.04 -4.00
N PRO A 50 14.63 4.34 -2.88
CA PRO A 50 14.15 4.79 -1.58
C PRO A 50 15.20 5.75 -1.02
N VAL A 51 14.88 7.05 -0.98
CA VAL A 51 15.62 8.02 -0.15
C VAL A 51 14.63 8.51 0.90
N GLY A 52 15.10 8.55 2.15
CA GLY A 52 14.29 8.57 3.36
C GLY A 52 13.25 9.69 3.49
N GLY A 53 12.38 9.51 4.48
CA GLY A 53 11.52 10.54 5.05
C GLY A 53 10.08 10.53 4.54
N GLY A 54 9.12 10.45 5.47
CA GLY A 54 7.76 10.94 5.27
C GLY A 54 6.72 9.87 4.92
N GLU A 55 6.15 9.23 5.93
CA GLU A 55 4.82 8.65 5.82
C GLU A 55 3.79 9.79 5.74
N THR A 56 3.39 10.21 4.54
CA THR A 56 2.18 11.04 4.37
C THR A 56 1.05 10.16 3.83
N TYR A 57 0.24 9.62 4.74
CA TYR A 57 -1.08 9.07 4.42
C TYR A 57 -2.13 10.00 5.03
N GLY A 58 -2.55 11.00 4.27
CA GLY A 58 -3.57 11.97 4.69
C GLY A 58 -3.04 13.39 4.58
N GLY A 59 -3.63 14.15 3.65
CA GLY A 59 -3.27 15.54 3.43
C GLY A 59 -3.45 16.39 4.69
N ARG A 60 -2.41 17.16 4.99
CA ARG A 60 -2.51 18.50 5.55
C ARG A 60 -1.15 19.16 5.33
N SER A 61 -1.05 19.93 4.25
CA SER A 61 -0.06 20.98 4.13
C SER A 61 -0.54 22.09 5.06
N VAL A 62 0.21 22.34 6.13
CA VAL A 62 0.08 23.56 6.92
C VAL A 62 1.33 24.38 6.62
N HIS A 63 1.13 25.47 5.91
CA HIS A 63 1.98 26.65 6.02
C HIS A 63 1.65 27.34 7.34
#